data_AF-A0A0W0SY37-F1
#
_entry.id   AF-A0A0W0SY37-F1
#
_cell.length_a   1.000
_cell.length_b   1.000
_cell.length_c   1.000
_cell.angle_alpha   90.00
_cell.angle_beta   90.00
_cell.angle_gamma   90.00
#
_symmetry.space_group_name_H-M   'P 1'
#
loop_
_entity.id
_entity.type
_entity.pdbx_description
1 polymer ?
#
loop_
_entity_poly.entity_id
_entity_poly.type
_entity_poly.pdbx_seq_one_letter_code
_entity_poly.pdbx_strand_id
1 'polypeptide(L)'
;MTTSRKKIKKLNGYSWSILISFICATFAMHYHTANISFAGLLQTLPLIIIAVYYSEKLAPLISQPEHNLKKSKLFTRDLFILSFSFLSACLLSLIFSYNNSDTRGWWPLIIYFITLYGLLFSLFFSVIALLIKNHKTYTIIFALAIIVLVSMGQCFPSYTFIPMLGDIETFYVVTCSLLILHCLFIIGYKTIKGVSI
;
A
#
# COMPACT_ATOMS: atom_id res chain seq x y z
N MET A 1 43.11 -17.27 14.02
CA MET A 1 42.37 -16.99 12.78
C MET A 1 40.88 -17.14 13.09
N THR A 2 40.20 -16.04 13.45
CA THR A 2 38.79 -16.06 13.87
C THR A 2 37.89 -15.97 12.64
N THR A 3 37.20 -17.07 12.33
CA THR A 3 36.18 -17.11 11.28
C THR A 3 34.99 -16.27 11.70
N SER A 4 34.89 -15.06 11.13
CA SER A 4 33.69 -14.24 11.17
C SER A 4 32.54 -15.00 10.49
N ARG A 5 31.72 -15.70 11.28
CA ARG A 5 30.42 -16.21 10.82
C ARG A 5 29.61 -14.99 10.41
N LYS A 6 29.51 -14.73 9.11
CA LYS A 6 28.59 -13.74 8.54
C LYS A 6 27.19 -14.08 9.05
N LYS A 7 26.69 -13.36 10.06
CA LYS A 7 25.29 -13.42 10.48
C LYS A 7 24.45 -13.05 9.27
N ILE A 8 23.74 -14.01 8.69
CA ILE A 8 22.72 -13.74 7.68
C ILE A 8 21.73 -12.79 8.35
N LYS A 9 21.67 -11.55 7.87
CA LYS A 9 20.79 -10.54 8.44
C LYS A 9 19.35 -10.96 8.12
N LYS A 10 18.57 -11.27 9.16
CA LYS A 10 17.18 -11.68 9.01
C LYS A 10 16.38 -10.50 8.44
N LEU A 11 15.70 -10.72 7.31
CA LEU A 11 14.75 -9.76 6.75
C LEU A 11 13.61 -9.50 7.75
N ASN A 12 13.07 -8.30 7.75
CA ASN A 12 11.93 -7.93 8.58
C ASN A 12 10.61 -8.47 8.00
N GLY A 13 9.54 -8.37 8.81
CA GLY A 13 8.22 -8.89 8.44
C GLY A 13 7.61 -8.24 7.20
N TYR A 14 7.81 -6.93 6.98
CA TYR A 14 7.32 -6.22 5.80
C TYR A 14 7.99 -6.75 4.52
N SER A 15 9.32 -6.89 4.55
CA SER A 15 10.09 -7.46 3.44
C SER A 15 9.65 -8.89 3.11
N TRP A 16 9.48 -9.74 4.12
CA TRP A 16 8.99 -11.11 3.92
C TRP A 16 7.57 -11.12 3.35
N SER A 17 6.68 -10.28 3.85
CA SER A 17 5.31 -10.18 3.36
C SER A 17 5.25 -9.79 1.89
N ILE A 18 6.00 -8.77 1.46
CA ILE A 18 6.06 -8.38 0.03
C ILE A 18 6.60 -9.52 -0.83
N LEU A 19 7.70 -10.14 -0.42
CA LEU A 19 8.33 -11.21 -1.21
C LEU A 19 7.39 -12.39 -1.39
N ILE A 20 6.74 -12.85 -0.32
CA ILE A 20 5.78 -13.96 -0.37
C ILE A 20 4.58 -13.58 -1.26
N SER A 21 3.97 -12.42 -1.03
CA SER A 21 2.83 -11.96 -1.83
C SER A 21 3.19 -11.79 -3.31
N PHE A 22 4.38 -11.29 -3.62
CA PHE A 22 4.85 -11.12 -4.99
C PHE A 22 5.06 -12.45 -5.71
N ILE A 23 5.67 -13.44 -5.03
CA ILE A 23 5.84 -14.79 -5.56
C ILE A 23 4.46 -15.40 -5.81
N CYS A 24 3.55 -15.36 -4.84
CA CYS A 24 2.19 -15.87 -4.99
C CYS A 24 1.42 -15.19 -6.13
N ALA A 25 1.49 -13.86 -6.23
CA ALA A 25 0.85 -13.11 -7.30
C ALA A 25 1.41 -13.50 -8.68
N THR A 26 2.73 -13.64 -8.78
CA THR A 26 3.37 -14.06 -10.04
C THR A 26 2.93 -15.46 -10.44
N PHE A 27 2.87 -16.41 -9.50
CA PHE A 27 2.35 -17.75 -9.77
C PHE A 27 0.88 -17.72 -10.20
N ALA A 28 0.05 -16.90 -9.54
CA ALA A 28 -1.35 -16.73 -9.91
C ALA A 28 -1.53 -16.19 -11.33
N MET A 29 -0.69 -15.22 -11.76
CA MET A 29 -0.76 -14.66 -13.11
C MET A 29 -0.32 -15.64 -14.21
N HIS A 30 0.52 -16.62 -13.86
CA HIS A 30 0.94 -17.70 -14.75
C HIS A 30 0.11 -18.96 -14.63
N TYR A 31 -0.86 -18.98 -13.71
CA TYR A 31 -1.73 -20.13 -13.56
C TYR A 31 -2.55 -20.31 -14.84
N HIS A 32 -2.51 -21.52 -15.41
CA HIS A 32 -3.24 -21.85 -16.63
C HIS A 32 -2.82 -21.01 -17.86
N THR A 33 -1.58 -20.49 -17.92
CA THR A 33 -0.97 -19.97 -19.16
C THR A 33 -0.32 -21.10 -19.95
N ALA A 34 -0.61 -21.22 -21.25
CA ALA A 34 0.07 -22.17 -22.13
C ALA A 34 1.57 -21.84 -22.33
N ASN A 35 1.93 -20.55 -22.24
CA ASN A 35 3.30 -20.06 -22.36
C ASN A 35 3.69 -19.29 -21.10
N ILE A 36 4.62 -19.84 -20.31
CA ILE A 36 5.18 -19.16 -19.14
C ILE A 36 6.19 -18.13 -19.62
N SER A 37 5.94 -16.85 -19.36
CA SER A 37 6.83 -15.74 -19.71
C SER A 37 7.30 -14.99 -18.48
N PHE A 38 8.60 -15.03 -18.19
CA PHE A 38 9.18 -14.31 -17.06
C PHE A 38 9.29 -12.79 -17.28
N ALA A 39 8.84 -12.27 -18.43
CA ALA A 39 8.94 -10.85 -18.76
C ALA A 39 8.27 -9.96 -17.70
N GLY A 40 7.05 -10.31 -17.26
CA GLY A 40 6.33 -9.55 -16.23
C GLY A 40 7.03 -9.58 -14.87
N LEU A 41 7.63 -10.72 -14.51
CA LEU A 41 8.44 -10.85 -13.29
C LEU A 41 9.65 -9.91 -13.36
N LEU A 42 10.42 -9.99 -14.44
CA LEU A 42 11.63 -9.16 -14.62
C LEU A 42 11.29 -7.67 -14.67
N GLN A 43 10.16 -7.31 -15.28
CA GLN A 43 9.72 -5.93 -15.37
C GLN A 43 9.34 -5.34 -14.00
N THR A 44 8.73 -6.12 -13.11
CA THR A 44 8.28 -5.65 -11.78
C THR A 44 9.31 -5.84 -10.67
N LEU A 45 10.31 -6.70 -10.90
CA LEU A 45 11.37 -7.01 -9.93
C LEU A 45 12.09 -5.77 -9.36
N PRO A 46 12.47 -4.74 -10.16
CA PRO A 46 13.14 -3.55 -9.65
C PRO A 46 12.30 -2.83 -8.58
N LEU A 47 10.99 -2.73 -8.80
CA LEU A 47 10.07 -2.10 -7.85
C LEU A 47 10.01 -2.89 -6.53
N ILE A 48 9.94 -4.23 -6.61
CA ILE A 48 9.92 -5.11 -5.44
C ILE A 48 11.25 -5.00 -4.66
N ILE A 49 12.39 -4.96 -5.35
CA ILE A 49 13.70 -4.77 -4.72
C ILE A 49 13.76 -3.42 -3.98
N ILE A 50 13.28 -2.34 -4.60
CA ILE A 50 13.19 -1.02 -3.97
C ILE A 50 12.29 -1.09 -2.73
N ALA A 51 11.10 -1.70 -2.83
CA ALA A 51 10.17 -1.81 -1.72
C ALA A 51 10.77 -2.60 -0.54
N VAL A 52 11.47 -3.71 -0.81
CA VAL A 52 12.19 -4.49 0.21
C VAL A 52 13.32 -3.67 0.83
N TYR A 53 14.13 -2.99 0.02
CA TYR A 53 15.21 -2.13 0.52
C TYR A 53 14.69 -1.05 1.47
N TYR A 54 13.62 -0.35 1.09
CA TYR A 54 13.01 0.67 1.95
C TYR A 54 12.37 0.07 3.20
N SER A 55 11.76 -1.11 3.10
CA SER A 55 11.21 -1.83 4.25
C SER A 55 12.31 -2.13 5.28
N GLU A 56 13.46 -2.63 4.86
CA GLU A 56 14.62 -2.85 5.74
C GLU A 56 15.18 -1.57 6.33
N LYS A 57 15.27 -0.51 5.53
CA LYS A 57 15.80 0.79 5.98
C LYS A 57 14.90 1.45 7.01
N LEU A 58 13.58 1.31 6.87
CA LEU A 58 12.58 1.99 7.71
C LEU A 58 12.04 1.12 8.85
N ALA A 59 12.34 -0.18 8.90
CA ALA A 59 11.91 -1.06 9.99
C ALA A 59 12.18 -0.51 11.42
N PRO A 60 13.36 0.07 11.73
CA PRO A 60 13.61 0.67 13.04
C PRO A 60 12.73 1.89 13.32
N LEU A 61 12.33 2.63 12.29
CA LEU A 61 11.48 3.81 12.42
C LEU A 61 10.02 3.43 12.72
N ILE A 62 9.53 2.35 12.13
CA ILE A 62 8.15 1.88 12.28
C ILE A 62 7.90 1.34 13.70
N SER A 63 8.90 0.67 14.27
CA SER A 63 8.82 0.10 15.62
C SER A 63 8.95 1.14 16.73
N GLN A 64 9.51 2.32 16.45
CA GLN A 64 9.66 3.37 17.45
C GLN A 64 8.32 3.98 17.89
N PRO A 65 8.19 4.34 19.19
CA PRO A 65 7.00 5.03 19.68
C PRO A 65 6.99 6.49 19.19
N GLU A 66 5.81 7.05 19.03
CA GLU A 66 5.64 8.37 18.36
C GLU A 66 6.32 9.52 19.08
N HIS A 67 6.27 9.53 20.42
CA HIS A 67 6.80 10.62 21.24
C HIS A 67 8.31 10.80 21.05
N ASN A 68 9.02 9.78 20.55
CA ASN A 68 10.46 9.81 20.28
C ASN A 68 10.79 10.31 18.86
N LEU A 69 9.79 10.63 18.04
CA LEU A 69 9.97 10.93 16.63
C LEU A 69 9.67 12.39 16.30
N LYS A 70 10.56 12.99 15.50
CA LYS A 70 10.35 14.32 14.90
C LYS A 70 9.26 14.22 13.81
N LYS A 71 8.55 15.32 13.54
CA LYS A 71 7.48 15.40 12.52
C LYS A 71 7.90 14.87 11.14
N SER A 72 9.14 15.09 10.70
CA SER A 72 9.62 14.55 9.41
C SER A 72 9.68 13.02 9.39
N LYS A 73 10.13 12.40 10.49
CA LYS A 73 10.18 10.95 10.66
C LYS A 73 8.78 10.35 10.76
N LEU A 74 7.88 11.07 11.41
CA LEU A 74 6.46 10.74 11.50
C LEU A 74 5.80 10.70 10.11
N PHE A 75 6.01 11.74 9.31
CA PHE A 75 5.59 11.78 7.90
C PHE A 75 6.16 10.60 7.09
N THR A 76 7.47 10.35 7.18
CA THR A 76 8.11 9.24 6.45
C THR A 76 7.53 7.88 6.85
N ARG A 77 7.21 7.70 8.13
CA ARG A 77 6.60 6.46 8.62
C ARG A 77 5.20 6.27 8.04
N ASP A 78 4.37 7.31 8.04
CA ASP A 78 3.01 7.21 7.50
C ASP A 78 3.01 6.98 5.99
N LEU A 79 3.87 7.72 5.27
CA LEU A 79 4.06 7.57 3.84
C LEU A 79 4.43 6.14 3.48
N PHE A 80 5.38 5.56 4.24
CA PHE A 80 5.79 4.17 4.04
C PHE A 80 4.67 3.18 4.32
N ILE A 81 3.99 3.28 5.48
CA ILE A 81 2.95 2.33 5.88
C ILE A 81 1.83 2.28 4.83
N LEU A 82 1.38 3.43 4.35
CA LEU A 82 0.28 3.50 3.39
C LEU A 82 0.72 3.05 2.00
N SER A 83 1.91 3.48 1.53
CA SER A 83 2.44 3.05 0.23
C SER A 83 2.66 1.54 0.19
N PHE A 84 3.17 0.98 1.30
CA PHE A 84 3.30 -0.46 1.50
C PHE A 84 1.93 -1.15 1.43
N SER A 85 0.91 -0.61 2.11
CA SER A 85 -0.45 -1.16 2.06
C SER A 85 -1.01 -1.21 0.63
N PHE A 86 -0.81 -0.19 -0.19
CA PHE A 86 -1.26 -0.22 -1.59
C PHE A 86 -0.56 -1.30 -2.40
N LEU A 87 0.76 -1.42 -2.30
CA LEU A 87 1.52 -2.46 -2.99
C LEU A 87 1.08 -3.86 -2.52
N SER A 88 0.99 -4.08 -1.20
CA SER A 88 0.53 -5.35 -0.64
C SER A 88 -0.90 -5.70 -1.05
N ALA A 89 -1.82 -4.71 -1.04
CA ALA A 89 -3.20 -4.91 -1.46
C ALA A 89 -3.29 -5.24 -2.96
N CYS A 90 -2.49 -4.57 -3.80
CA CYS A 90 -2.38 -4.88 -5.22
C CYS A 90 -1.91 -6.32 -5.43
N LEU A 91 -0.82 -6.73 -4.78
CA LEU A 91 -0.31 -8.11 -4.91
C LEU A 91 -1.35 -9.13 -4.45
N LEU A 92 -2.06 -8.85 -3.35
CA LEU A 92 -3.13 -9.72 -2.86
C LEU A 92 -4.32 -9.78 -3.83
N SER A 93 -4.71 -8.64 -4.41
CA SER A 93 -5.76 -8.56 -5.43
C SER A 93 -5.43 -9.40 -6.67
N LEU A 94 -4.17 -9.35 -7.12
CA LEU A 94 -3.70 -10.16 -8.25
C LEU A 94 -3.82 -11.66 -7.96
N ILE A 95 -3.49 -12.11 -6.74
CA ILE A 95 -3.65 -13.53 -6.37
C ILE A 95 -5.09 -14.01 -6.61
N PHE A 96 -6.08 -13.19 -6.28
CA PHE A 96 -7.47 -13.56 -6.48
C PHE A 96 -7.99 -13.35 -7.91
N SER A 97 -7.35 -12.49 -8.68
CA SER A 97 -7.71 -12.19 -10.07
C SER A 97 -7.12 -13.17 -11.10
N TYR A 98 -6.70 -14.37 -10.68
CA TYR A 98 -6.02 -15.36 -11.52
C TYR A 98 -6.84 -15.82 -12.74
N ASN A 99 -8.17 -15.71 -12.69
CA ASN A 99 -9.05 -16.09 -13.80
C ASN A 99 -9.40 -14.92 -14.74
N ASN A 100 -8.87 -13.72 -14.50
CA ASN A 100 -9.12 -12.56 -15.35
C ASN A 100 -8.02 -12.43 -16.42
N SER A 101 -8.41 -12.51 -17.70
CA SER A 101 -7.49 -12.43 -18.85
C SER A 101 -6.79 -11.08 -18.95
N ASP A 102 -7.50 -9.99 -18.68
CA ASP A 102 -6.98 -8.64 -18.78
C ASP A 102 -5.96 -8.40 -17.67
N THR A 103 -6.29 -8.78 -16.43
CA THR A 103 -5.35 -8.73 -15.32
C THR A 103 -4.10 -9.55 -15.62
N ARG A 104 -4.23 -10.76 -16.18
CA ARG A 104 -3.08 -11.59 -16.56
C ARG A 104 -2.21 -11.00 -17.67
N GLY A 105 -2.79 -10.24 -18.60
CA GLY A 105 -2.04 -9.54 -19.64
C GLY A 105 -1.32 -8.29 -19.14
N TRP A 106 -1.94 -7.58 -18.18
CA TRP A 106 -1.53 -6.24 -17.79
C TRP A 106 -1.02 -6.12 -16.35
N TRP A 107 -0.89 -7.22 -15.60
CA TRP A 107 -0.47 -7.19 -14.19
C TRP A 107 0.81 -6.41 -13.90
N PRO A 108 1.86 -6.39 -14.77
CA PRO A 108 3.04 -5.58 -14.50
C PRO A 108 2.70 -4.08 -14.47
N LEU A 109 1.89 -3.64 -15.43
CA LEU A 109 1.41 -2.25 -15.52
C LEU A 109 0.52 -1.91 -14.32
N ILE A 110 -0.38 -2.83 -13.92
CA ILE A 110 -1.28 -2.67 -12.77
C ILE A 110 -0.46 -2.44 -11.49
N ILE A 111 0.59 -3.24 -11.25
CA ILE A 111 1.47 -3.05 -10.09
C ILE A 111 2.09 -1.66 -10.08
N TYR A 112 2.65 -1.21 -11.21
CA TYR A 112 3.25 0.11 -11.30
C TYR A 112 2.23 1.24 -11.07
N PHE A 113 1.07 1.14 -11.71
CA PHE A 113 0.02 2.15 -11.63
C PHE A 113 -0.54 2.27 -10.21
N ILE A 114 -0.91 1.14 -9.58
CA ILE A 114 -1.42 1.13 -8.21
C ILE A 114 -0.34 1.59 -7.21
N THR A 115 0.93 1.24 -7.44
CA THR A 115 2.02 1.70 -6.57
C THR A 115 2.25 3.20 -6.68
N LEU A 116 2.22 3.76 -7.90
CA LEU A 116 2.34 5.21 -8.12
C LEU A 116 1.16 5.95 -7.50
N TYR A 117 -0.05 5.48 -7.73
CA TYR A 117 -1.25 6.05 -7.13
C TYR A 117 -1.23 5.97 -5.61
N GLY A 118 -0.84 4.82 -5.07
CA GLY A 118 -0.66 4.60 -3.64
C GLY A 118 0.36 5.55 -3.03
N LEU A 119 1.46 5.82 -3.72
CA LEU A 119 2.45 6.81 -3.28
C LEU A 119 1.85 8.23 -3.23
N LEU A 120 1.11 8.64 -4.25
CA LEU A 120 0.43 9.96 -4.29
C LEU A 120 -0.60 10.07 -3.17
N PHE A 121 -1.47 9.08 -3.01
CA PHE A 121 -2.44 8.99 -1.92
C PHE A 121 -1.74 9.14 -0.57
N SER A 122 -0.68 8.35 -0.38
CA SER A 122 0.06 8.31 0.89
C SER A 122 0.77 9.63 1.18
N LEU A 123 1.23 10.34 0.15
CA LEU A 123 1.81 11.68 0.28
C LEU A 123 0.76 12.67 0.77
N PHE A 124 -0.39 12.77 0.11
CA PHE A 124 -1.47 13.66 0.53
C PHE A 124 -1.96 13.32 1.94
N PHE A 125 -2.24 12.05 2.22
CA PHE A 125 -2.65 11.60 3.54
C PHE A 125 -1.62 11.99 4.60
N SER A 126 -0.34 11.70 4.37
CA SER A 126 0.70 11.92 5.38
C SER A 126 0.92 13.41 5.65
N VAL A 127 0.78 14.28 4.65
CA VAL A 127 0.85 15.74 4.86
C VAL A 127 -0.28 16.21 5.78
N ILE A 128 -1.52 15.79 5.51
CA ILE A 128 -2.69 16.26 6.26
C ILE A 128 -2.70 15.61 7.66
N ALA A 129 -2.29 14.35 7.79
CA ALA A 129 -2.20 13.63 9.05
C ALA A 129 -1.27 14.30 10.09
N LEU A 130 -0.29 15.09 9.66
CA LEU A 130 0.58 15.88 10.56
C LEU A 130 -0.17 16.91 11.42
N LEU A 131 -1.44 17.20 11.09
CA LEU A 131 -2.33 18.09 11.85
C LEU A 131 -2.96 17.39 13.07
N ILE A 132 -2.90 16.06 13.14
CA ILE A 132 -3.48 15.26 14.22
C ILE A 132 -2.40 14.93 15.27
N LYS A 133 -2.79 14.87 16.55
CA LYS A 133 -1.96 14.21 17.59
C LYS A 133 -2.32 12.73 17.67
N ASN A 134 -1.31 11.87 17.78
CA ASN A 134 -1.45 10.40 17.89
C ASN A 134 -1.88 9.72 16.58
N HIS A 135 -0.95 9.66 15.61
CA HIS A 135 -1.26 9.38 14.21
C HIS A 135 -0.92 7.93 13.77
N LYS A 136 -0.14 7.16 14.53
CA LYS A 136 0.26 5.77 14.23
C LYS A 136 -0.95 4.86 14.17
N THR A 137 -1.77 4.87 15.22
CA THR A 137 -2.98 4.03 15.26
C THR A 137 -3.92 4.40 14.13
N TYR A 138 -4.07 5.71 13.89
CA TYR A 138 -4.90 6.24 12.82
C TYR A 138 -4.41 5.79 11.42
N THR A 139 -3.12 5.96 11.13
CA THR A 139 -2.50 5.48 9.89
C THR A 139 -2.63 3.97 9.75
N ILE A 140 -2.46 3.18 10.82
CA ILE A 140 -2.61 1.72 10.79
C ILE A 140 -4.06 1.32 10.45
N ILE A 141 -5.06 2.01 11.00
CA ILE A 141 -6.48 1.74 10.68
C ILE A 141 -6.73 1.98 9.18
N PHE A 142 -6.25 3.09 8.64
CA PHE A 142 -6.35 3.38 7.20
C PHE A 142 -5.57 2.37 6.34
N ALA A 143 -4.38 1.99 6.79
CA ALA A 143 -3.56 0.99 6.12
C ALA A 143 -4.27 -0.37 6.01
N LEU A 144 -4.97 -0.79 7.07
CA LEU A 144 -5.80 -1.99 7.06
C LEU A 144 -7.03 -1.84 6.16
N ALA A 145 -7.71 -0.69 6.21
CA ALA A 145 -8.85 -0.40 5.34
C ALA A 145 -8.45 -0.46 3.86
N ILE A 146 -7.29 0.12 3.49
CA ILE A 146 -6.73 0.05 2.13
C ILE A 146 -6.48 -1.40 1.74
N ILE A 147 -5.83 -2.19 2.59
CA ILE A 147 -5.55 -3.60 2.29
C ILE A 147 -6.85 -4.35 2.00
N VAL A 148 -7.85 -4.22 2.86
CA VAL A 148 -9.14 -4.92 2.69
C VAL A 148 -9.85 -4.44 1.42
N LEU A 149 -10.07 -3.13 1.27
CA LEU A 149 -10.89 -2.59 0.20
C LEU A 149 -10.24 -2.77 -1.19
N VAL A 150 -8.93 -2.54 -1.30
CA VAL A 150 -8.23 -2.66 -2.59
C VAL A 150 -8.01 -4.13 -2.96
N SER A 151 -7.70 -5.02 -2.00
CA SER A 151 -7.55 -6.45 -2.32
C SER A 151 -8.87 -7.10 -2.73
N MET A 152 -9.98 -6.67 -2.14
CA MET A 152 -11.34 -7.12 -2.49
C MET A 152 -11.93 -6.38 -3.70
N GLY A 153 -11.13 -5.65 -4.48
CA GLY A 153 -11.59 -4.88 -5.65
C GLY A 153 -12.50 -5.67 -6.60
N GLN A 154 -12.17 -6.94 -6.85
CA GLN A 154 -12.95 -7.86 -7.69
C GLN A 154 -14.36 -8.21 -7.14
N CYS A 155 -14.61 -8.00 -5.85
CA CYS A 155 -15.92 -8.23 -5.23
C CYS A 155 -16.87 -7.05 -5.44
N PHE A 156 -16.35 -5.91 -5.90
CA PHE A 156 -17.11 -4.73 -6.23
C PHE A 156 -17.40 -4.67 -7.73
N PRO A 157 -18.48 -4.01 -8.17
CA PRO A 157 -18.67 -3.73 -9.60
C PRO A 157 -17.49 -2.93 -10.14
N SER A 158 -17.08 -3.14 -11.40
CA SER A 158 -15.94 -2.42 -11.98
C SER A 158 -16.19 -0.91 -12.07
N TYR A 159 -17.45 -0.52 -12.25
CA TYR A 159 -17.88 0.88 -12.30
C TYR A 159 -18.96 1.12 -11.27
N THR A 160 -18.88 2.28 -10.62
CA THR A 160 -19.87 2.79 -9.69
C THR A 160 -20.45 4.07 -10.28
N PHE A 161 -21.78 4.12 -10.40
CA PHE A 161 -22.47 5.31 -10.84
C PHE A 161 -22.49 6.37 -9.72
N ILE A 162 -21.92 7.53 -9.98
CA ILE A 162 -22.00 8.69 -9.10
C ILE A 162 -22.91 9.74 -9.75
N PRO A 163 -23.97 10.21 -9.06
CA PRO A 163 -24.82 11.28 -9.58
C PRO A 163 -23.98 12.48 -10.05
N MET A 164 -24.32 13.05 -11.21
CA MET A 164 -23.62 14.17 -11.86
C MET A 164 -22.23 13.88 -12.46
N LEU A 165 -21.60 12.74 -12.14
CA LEU A 165 -20.29 12.36 -12.65
C LEU A 165 -20.33 11.14 -13.59
N GLY A 166 -21.41 10.36 -13.53
CA GLY A 166 -21.58 9.15 -14.35
C GLY A 166 -20.86 7.93 -13.75
N ASP A 167 -20.54 6.97 -14.61
CA ASP A 167 -19.85 5.74 -14.23
C ASP A 167 -18.35 5.99 -14.07
N ILE A 168 -17.85 5.82 -12.85
CA ILE A 168 -16.43 5.94 -12.51
C ILE A 168 -15.91 4.58 -12.05
N GLU A 169 -14.67 4.26 -12.40
CA GLU A 169 -14.02 3.03 -11.95
C GLU A 169 -14.02 2.96 -10.41
N THR A 170 -14.48 1.84 -9.87
CA THR A 170 -14.74 1.70 -8.43
C THR A 170 -13.48 1.86 -7.57
N PHE A 171 -12.30 1.50 -8.09
CA PHE A 171 -11.04 1.76 -7.41
C PHE A 171 -10.84 3.25 -7.08
N TYR A 172 -11.09 4.14 -8.04
CA TYR A 172 -11.00 5.59 -7.80
C TYR A 172 -12.06 6.05 -6.83
N VAL A 173 -13.30 5.56 -6.95
CA VAL A 173 -14.39 5.92 -6.03
C VAL A 173 -14.03 5.56 -4.59
N VAL A 174 -13.56 4.33 -4.35
CA VAL A 174 -13.18 3.84 -3.02
C VAL A 174 -12.01 4.65 -2.45
N THR A 175 -10.96 4.86 -3.24
CA THR A 175 -9.76 5.56 -2.76
C THR A 175 -10.00 7.06 -2.56
N CYS A 176 -10.74 7.73 -3.44
CA CYS A 176 -11.19 9.09 -3.23
C CYS A 176 -12.08 9.21 -1.99
N SER A 177 -12.99 8.26 -1.76
CA SER A 177 -13.84 8.24 -0.57
C SER A 177 -13.03 8.11 0.72
N LEU A 178 -11.97 7.29 0.73
CA LEU A 178 -11.04 7.21 1.86
C LEU A 178 -10.33 8.54 2.13
N LEU A 179 -9.88 9.24 1.07
CA LEU A 179 -9.28 10.57 1.19
C LEU A 179 -10.29 11.62 1.72
N ILE A 180 -11.53 11.59 1.24
CA ILE A 180 -12.60 12.47 1.73
C ILE A 180 -12.85 12.20 3.22
N LEU A 181 -12.99 10.92 3.61
CA LEU A 181 -13.19 10.53 5.00
C LEU A 181 -12.02 10.98 5.88
N HIS A 182 -10.79 10.85 5.37
CA HIS A 182 -9.59 11.35 6.03
C HIS A 182 -9.65 12.87 6.26
N CYS A 183 -9.97 13.65 5.23
CA CYS A 183 -10.11 15.10 5.33
C CYS A 183 -11.22 15.52 6.31
N LEU A 184 -12.40 14.89 6.23
CA LEU A 184 -13.52 15.15 7.13
C LEU A 184 -13.17 14.85 8.58
N PHE A 185 -12.48 13.72 8.84
CA PHE A 185 -12.02 13.37 10.17
C PHE A 185 -11.09 14.44 10.75
N ILE A 186 -10.18 14.98 9.93
CA ILE A 186 -9.22 16.00 10.37
C ILE A 186 -9.91 17.33 10.66
N ILE A 187 -10.85 17.74 9.81
CA ILE A 187 -11.66 18.94 10.03
C ILE A 187 -12.44 18.82 11.34
N GLY A 188 -13.11 17.68 11.56
CA GLY A 188 -13.84 17.39 12.80
C GLY A 188 -12.92 17.41 14.03
N TYR A 189 -11.78 16.72 13.96
CA TYR A 189 -10.78 16.69 15.03
C TYR A 189 -10.29 18.10 15.40
N LYS A 190 -9.97 18.92 14.40
CA LYS A 190 -9.49 20.29 14.62
C LYS A 190 -10.59 21.18 15.20
N THR A 191 -11.84 21.02 14.78
CA THR A 191 -12.98 21.77 15.31
C THR A 191 -13.20 21.43 16.78
N ILE A 192 -13.25 20.14 17.15
CA ILE A 192 -13.46 19.70 18.54
C ILE A 192 -12.32 20.19 19.46
N LYS A 193 -11.05 20.10 19.01
CA LYS A 193 -9.92 20.62 19.79
C LYS A 193 -9.79 22.13 19.81
N GLY A 194 -10.27 22.81 18.77
CA GLY A 194 -10.33 24.27 18.72
C GLY A 194 -11.45 24.84 19.60
N VAL A 195 -12.46 24.03 19.91
CA VAL A 195 -13.60 24.37 20.78
C VAL A 195 -13.33 24.06 22.26
N SER A 196 -12.20 23.43 22.61
CA SER A 196 -11.77 23.35 24.01
C SER A 196 -11.18 24.69 24.47
N ILE A 197 -12.06 25.63 24.81
CA ILE A 197 -11.78 26.82 25.63
C ILE A 197 -12.18 26.49 27.06
#